data_AF-A0A6A2XJ76-F1
#
_entry.id   AF-A0A6A2XJ76-F1
#
_cell.length_a   1.000
_cell.length_b   1.000
_cell.length_c   1.000
_cell.angle_alpha   90.00
_cell.angle_beta   90.00
_cell.angle_gamma   90.00
#
_symmetry.space_group_name_H-M   'P 1'
#
loop_
_entity.id
_entity.type
_entity.pdbx_description
1 polymer ?
#
loop_
_entity_poly.entity_id
_entity_poly.type
_entity_poly.pdbx_seq_one_letter_code
_entity_poly.pdbx_strand_id
1 'polypeptide(L)'
;MNVLSRILNKAAQRGMFGFYPRCKKVGLTHLTFADDLLIFYKENDEPVVGVISVLDHFYEISGLKLNAQKCDFFTAGIYPTKIDEIKRIIGFNHGCLPVRYLGVPLVSRKLSDKDCVTLIDNIRDRLHKWSRRHLSYASRLELTKTVLLSITNFWCSDKAATGARVSWDKLCLSKSKGGLGLKDIKSWNKACIMHLIRNILAGEVGINSSWSFRKLLSMRLQASSVLASGAQSIKDIWLLIRNKEENVTWHKLIWFPLHISKYSIITWMAFLDRLPTKDRLIRMRFNIDDKCVFCNDLLETRDHLFLHCALASSLWDAVLNLNGIRRGSCSWDIHLAWASASWKGKSLLTTIMKLAWTTFTYTIWEERNKRIYQERSRSFDDLFHAIQESVAIQLRASVELDQLFHGTQLSSVVLEHPKKVLEQNNLARHHDFTVVITAAIAAGPIDQLLEQRVADDLRPYQVSPPRLADINWVGNSISLRNPTPLWRCWCGERKRRLLKKRKGLCV
;
A
#
# COMPACT_ATOMS: atom_id res chain seq x y z
N MET A 1 0.58 2.75 8.85
CA MET A 1 1.57 2.03 8.02
C MET A 1 2.51 2.93 7.21
N ASN A 2 2.07 3.78 6.26
CA ASN A 2 3.02 4.63 5.50
C ASN A 2 3.87 5.56 6.40
N VAL A 3 3.28 6.10 7.46
CA VAL A 3 3.98 6.86 8.50
C VAL A 3 5.07 5.99 9.16
N LEU A 4 4.71 4.83 9.69
CA LEU A 4 5.64 3.87 10.28
C LEU A 4 6.81 3.53 9.33
N SER A 5 6.52 3.28 8.05
CA SER A 5 7.55 3.02 7.04
C SER A 5 8.56 4.15 6.91
N ARG A 6 8.11 5.41 6.99
CA ARG A 6 8.99 6.58 6.95
C ARG A 6 9.83 6.72 8.23
N ILE A 7 9.24 6.44 9.39
CA ILE A 7 9.94 6.49 10.67
C ILE A 7 11.04 5.42 10.70
N LEU A 8 10.72 4.17 10.35
CA LEU A 8 11.70 3.07 10.26
C LEU A 8 12.85 3.38 9.29
N ASN A 9 12.55 3.95 8.12
CA ASN A 9 13.58 4.31 7.14
C ASN A 9 14.48 5.44 7.63
N LYS A 10 13.92 6.49 8.26
CA LYS A 10 14.71 7.59 8.84
C LYS A 10 15.57 7.09 10.02
N ALA A 11 14.99 6.26 10.89
CA ALA A 11 15.69 5.66 12.03
C ALA A 11 16.90 4.81 11.59
N ALA A 12 16.73 3.97 10.56
CA ALA A 12 17.82 3.18 9.99
C ALA A 12 18.91 4.04 9.33
N GLN A 13 18.53 5.09 8.59
CA GLN A 13 19.48 6.02 7.96
C GLN A 13 20.36 6.77 8.97
N ARG A 14 19.81 7.02 10.17
CA ARG A 14 20.48 7.74 11.25
C ARG A 14 21.18 6.83 12.26
N GLY A 15 21.13 5.52 12.05
CA GLY A 15 21.86 4.54 12.86
C GLY A 15 21.19 4.16 14.17
N MET A 16 19.89 4.47 14.39
CA MET A 16 19.15 3.96 15.56
C MET A 16 19.10 2.43 15.58
N PHE A 17 19.09 1.82 14.40
CA PHE A 17 19.34 0.39 14.21
C PHE A 17 20.04 0.16 12.86
N GLY A 18 20.79 -0.95 12.76
CA GLY A 18 21.56 -1.27 11.57
C GLY A 18 20.74 -1.94 10.47
N PHE A 19 21.03 -1.61 9.20
CA PHE A 19 20.51 -2.38 8.08
C PHE A 19 21.03 -3.82 8.12
N TYR A 20 20.15 -4.78 7.84
CA TYR A 20 20.58 -6.15 7.58
C TYR A 20 21.60 -6.18 6.42
N PRO A 21 22.72 -6.93 6.50
CA PRO A 21 23.83 -6.85 5.53
C PRO A 21 23.41 -7.00 4.06
N ARG A 22 22.49 -7.93 3.77
CA ARG A 22 21.99 -8.14 2.39
C ARG A 22 20.96 -7.09 1.95
N CYS A 23 20.34 -6.38 2.90
CA CYS A 23 19.37 -5.33 2.65
C CYS A 23 20.01 -3.94 2.57
N LYS A 24 21.25 -3.76 3.04
CA LYS A 24 21.96 -2.46 3.06
C LYS A 24 22.06 -1.82 1.67
N LYS A 25 22.36 -2.60 0.63
CA LYS A 25 22.43 -2.09 -0.76
C LYS A 25 21.09 -1.57 -1.29
N VAL A 26 19.99 -2.17 -0.84
CA VAL A 26 18.62 -1.84 -1.27
C VAL A 26 17.98 -0.80 -0.35
N GLY A 27 18.54 -0.58 0.85
CA GLY A 27 17.95 0.25 1.90
C GLY A 27 16.66 -0.35 2.46
N LEU A 28 16.52 -1.69 2.44
CA LEU A 28 15.31 -2.37 2.91
C LEU A 28 15.35 -2.52 4.43
N THR A 29 14.37 -1.93 5.12
CA THR A 29 14.22 -2.03 6.59
C THR A 29 13.05 -2.93 6.98
N HIS A 30 11.97 -2.94 6.21
CA HIS A 30 10.75 -3.67 6.54
C HIS A 30 9.95 -4.07 5.30
N LEU A 31 9.08 -5.08 5.46
CA LEU A 31 7.99 -5.41 4.54
C LEU A 31 6.67 -5.24 5.29
N THR A 32 5.69 -4.63 4.65
CA THR A 32 4.36 -4.41 5.20
C THR A 32 3.29 -4.92 4.26
N PHE A 33 2.33 -5.64 4.80
CA PHE A 33 1.11 -6.01 4.11
C PHE A 33 -0.06 -5.96 5.08
N ALA A 34 -0.99 -5.02 4.86
CA ALA A 34 -2.07 -4.73 5.81
C ALA A 34 -1.52 -4.48 7.24
N ASP A 35 -1.89 -5.34 8.18
CA ASP A 35 -1.46 -5.37 9.58
C ASP A 35 -0.21 -6.21 9.83
N ASP A 36 0.21 -7.05 8.88
CA ASP A 36 1.43 -7.85 8.96
C ASP A 36 2.66 -6.99 8.64
N LEU A 37 3.57 -6.89 9.61
CA LEU A 37 4.82 -6.17 9.50
C LEU A 37 5.99 -7.11 9.75
N LEU A 38 6.93 -7.17 8.81
CA LEU A 38 8.23 -7.79 8.98
C LEU A 38 9.31 -6.71 9.05
N ILE A 39 10.04 -6.62 10.15
CA ILE A 39 11.17 -5.70 10.30
C ILE A 39 12.48 -6.49 10.24
N PHE A 40 13.40 -6.07 9.39
CA PHE A 40 14.73 -6.66 9.22
C PHE A 40 15.79 -5.69 9.72
N TYR A 41 16.56 -6.10 10.71
CA TYR A 41 17.68 -5.30 11.18
C TYR A 41 18.84 -6.19 11.63
N LYS A 42 20.03 -5.59 11.65
CA LYS A 42 21.23 -6.19 12.21
C LYS A 42 21.36 -5.75 13.66
N GLU A 43 21.72 -6.68 14.53
CA GLU A 43 22.11 -6.36 15.90
C GLU A 43 23.53 -5.74 15.93
N ASN A 44 23.65 -4.51 16.45
CA ASN A 44 24.85 -3.96 17.10
C ASN A 44 24.58 -4.04 18.63
N ASP A 45 25.34 -3.40 19.51
CA ASP A 45 25.22 -3.71 20.95
C ASP A 45 23.86 -3.34 21.62
N GLU A 46 23.00 -2.47 21.04
CA GLU A 46 21.68 -2.06 21.62
C GLU A 46 20.43 -1.84 20.67
N PRO A 47 20.30 -2.39 19.45
CA PRO A 47 19.28 -1.93 18.48
C PRO A 47 17.87 -2.50 18.64
N VAL A 48 17.67 -3.54 19.46
CA VAL A 48 16.32 -4.04 19.74
C VAL A 48 15.48 -2.94 20.39
N VAL A 49 16.08 -2.20 21.32
CA VAL A 49 15.48 -1.00 21.97
C VAL A 49 15.18 0.08 20.94
N GLY A 50 16.06 0.28 19.96
CA GLY A 50 15.85 1.25 18.87
C GLY A 50 14.62 0.96 18.01
N VAL A 51 14.37 -0.30 17.68
CA VAL A 51 13.17 -0.69 16.90
C VAL A 51 11.89 -0.56 17.74
N ILE A 52 11.92 -0.95 19.01
CA ILE A 52 10.76 -0.82 19.91
C ILE A 52 10.42 0.65 20.15
N SER A 53 11.42 1.50 20.42
CA SER A 53 11.24 2.95 20.57
C SER A 53 10.58 3.58 19.34
N VAL A 54 10.96 3.15 18.13
CA VAL A 54 10.30 3.61 16.89
C VAL A 54 8.83 3.17 16.82
N LEU A 55 8.51 1.95 17.28
CA LEU A 55 7.15 1.43 17.28
C LEU A 55 6.27 2.09 18.36
N ASP A 56 6.82 2.36 19.54
CA ASP A 56 6.13 3.09 20.62
C ASP A 56 5.86 4.53 20.20
N HIS A 57 6.83 5.19 19.57
CA HIS A 57 6.59 6.52 19.01
C HIS A 57 5.52 6.51 17.91
N PHE A 58 5.48 5.47 17.08
CA PHE A 58 4.39 5.31 16.11
C PHE A 58 3.03 5.11 16.81
N TYR A 59 2.99 4.41 17.95
CA TYR A 59 1.79 4.27 18.77
C TYR A 59 1.32 5.63 19.31
N GLU A 60 2.21 6.48 19.80
CA GLU A 60 1.86 7.84 20.28
C GLU A 60 1.19 8.69 19.19
N ILE A 61 1.69 8.62 17.95
CA ILE A 61 1.14 9.40 16.83
C ILE A 61 -0.20 8.86 16.33
N SER A 62 -0.34 7.54 16.31
CA SER A 62 -1.40 6.84 15.55
C SER A 62 -2.45 6.13 16.40
N GLY A 63 -2.20 5.93 17.69
CA GLY A 63 -3.03 5.11 18.59
C GLY A 63 -2.98 3.60 18.30
N LEU A 64 -2.13 3.16 17.36
CA LEU A 64 -2.04 1.75 16.95
C LEU A 64 -0.90 1.03 17.68
N LYS A 65 -1.25 0.05 18.53
CA LYS A 65 -0.31 -0.67 19.41
C LYS A 65 0.05 -2.05 18.85
N LEU A 66 1.25 -2.51 19.16
CA LEU A 66 1.67 -3.89 18.89
C LEU A 66 0.89 -4.88 19.75
N ASN A 67 0.44 -5.98 19.13
CA ASN A 67 -0.11 -7.11 19.85
C ASN A 67 1.02 -8.11 20.17
N ALA A 68 1.60 -8.02 21.36
CA ALA A 68 2.72 -8.87 21.79
C ALA A 68 2.44 -10.38 21.68
N GLN A 69 1.19 -10.82 21.83
CA GLN A 69 0.82 -12.24 21.71
C GLN A 69 0.87 -12.77 20.27
N LYS A 70 0.77 -11.86 19.29
CA LYS A 70 0.84 -12.18 17.85
C LYS A 70 2.19 -11.79 17.24
N CYS A 71 3.08 -11.21 18.03
CA CYS A 71 4.41 -10.82 17.60
C CYS A 71 5.41 -11.92 17.97
N ASP A 72 6.15 -12.38 16.98
CA ASP A 72 7.29 -13.26 17.16
C ASP A 72 8.57 -12.56 16.72
N PHE A 73 9.67 -12.82 17.44
CA PHE A 73 11.00 -12.46 17.00
C PHE A 73 11.79 -13.71 16.61
N PHE A 74 12.60 -13.59 15.56
CA PHE A 74 13.41 -14.66 15.02
C PHE A 74 14.86 -14.24 15.03
N THR A 75 15.73 -15.11 15.54
CA THR A 75 17.18 -14.86 15.62
C THR A 75 17.95 -15.94 14.88
N ALA A 76 19.11 -15.57 14.32
CA ALA A 76 20.04 -16.52 13.72
C ALA A 76 21.45 -16.30 14.28
N GLY A 77 22.07 -17.37 14.76
CA GLY A 77 23.44 -17.37 15.28
C GLY A 77 23.59 -16.97 16.76
N ILE A 78 22.51 -16.64 17.48
CA ILE A 78 22.59 -16.14 18.86
C ILE A 78 22.58 -17.29 19.89
N TYR A 79 23.34 -17.15 20.97
CA TYR A 79 23.34 -18.08 22.10
C TYR A 79 22.02 -18.03 22.90
N PRO A 80 21.54 -19.16 23.47
CA PRO A 80 20.27 -19.21 24.20
C PRO A 80 20.12 -18.16 25.32
N THR A 81 21.18 -17.87 26.06
CA THR A 81 21.16 -16.88 27.16
C THR A 81 20.77 -15.48 26.69
N LYS A 82 21.27 -15.06 25.53
CA LYS A 82 20.95 -13.76 24.93
C LYS A 82 19.55 -13.75 24.31
N ILE A 83 19.03 -14.91 23.86
CA ILE A 83 17.64 -15.04 23.41
C ILE A 83 16.68 -14.79 24.58
N ASP A 84 16.98 -15.35 25.76
CA ASP A 84 16.17 -15.13 26.97
C ASP A 84 16.23 -13.68 27.46
N GLU A 85 17.40 -13.04 27.38
CA GLU A 85 17.55 -11.61 27.66
C GLU A 85 16.69 -10.75 26.73
N ILE A 86 16.77 -10.98 25.42
CA ILE A 86 15.95 -10.28 24.42
C ILE A 86 14.48 -10.52 24.73
N LYS A 87 14.07 -11.77 24.95
CA LYS A 87 12.68 -12.15 25.29
C LYS A 87 12.15 -11.37 26.49
N ARG A 88 12.98 -11.14 27.51
CA ARG A 88 12.63 -10.34 28.69
C ARG A 88 12.46 -8.85 28.36
N ILE A 89 13.24 -8.31 27.42
CA ILE A 89 13.17 -6.90 27.01
C ILE A 89 11.94 -6.63 26.13
N ILE A 90 11.67 -7.46 25.11
CA ILE A 90 10.60 -7.20 24.13
C ILE A 90 9.27 -7.85 24.47
N GLY A 91 9.25 -8.90 25.30
CA GLY A 91 8.02 -9.62 25.65
C GLY A 91 7.38 -10.41 24.50
N PHE A 92 8.09 -10.63 23.39
CA PHE A 92 7.64 -11.42 22.23
C PHE A 92 8.08 -12.88 22.36
N ASN A 93 7.39 -13.78 21.67
CA ASN A 93 7.81 -15.17 21.61
C ASN A 93 9.00 -15.35 20.65
N HIS A 94 9.92 -16.24 20.99
CA HIS A 94 11.01 -16.65 20.08
C HIS A 94 10.46 -17.70 19.11
N GLY A 95 10.41 -17.35 17.83
CA GLY A 95 9.93 -18.24 16.78
C GLY A 95 11.06 -19.00 16.07
N CYS A 96 10.71 -20.07 15.36
CA CYS A 96 11.66 -20.86 14.57
C CYS A 96 11.61 -20.52 13.07
N LEU A 97 12.78 -20.44 12.43
CA LEU A 97 12.90 -20.35 10.97
C LEU A 97 12.68 -21.73 10.32
N PRO A 98 12.06 -21.85 9.13
CA PRO A 98 11.62 -20.77 8.22
C PRO A 98 10.23 -20.19 8.56
N VAL A 99 10.12 -18.86 8.51
CA VAL A 99 8.88 -18.11 8.79
C VAL A 99 7.90 -18.21 7.63
N ARG A 100 6.59 -18.31 7.91
CA ARG A 100 5.55 -18.11 6.90
C ARG A 100 5.15 -16.63 6.88
N TYR A 101 5.16 -16.02 5.71
CA TYR A 101 4.64 -14.67 5.49
C TYR A 101 3.57 -14.72 4.40
N LEU A 102 2.37 -14.20 4.71
CA LEU A 102 1.19 -14.30 3.82
C LEU A 102 0.85 -15.73 3.37
N GLY A 103 1.08 -16.70 4.27
CA GLY A 103 0.83 -18.13 4.01
C GLY A 103 1.92 -18.85 3.22
N VAL A 104 2.96 -18.14 2.76
CA VAL A 104 4.08 -18.71 1.98
C VAL A 104 5.31 -18.84 2.89
N PRO A 105 5.98 -20.01 2.92
CA PRO A 105 7.22 -20.16 3.66
C PRO A 105 8.33 -19.32 3.02
N LEU A 106 8.97 -18.47 3.82
CA LEU A 106 10.14 -17.68 3.44
C LEU A 106 11.37 -18.58 3.46
N VAL A 107 11.60 -19.26 2.34
CA VAL A 107 12.76 -20.11 2.14
C VAL A 107 13.77 -19.39 1.25
N SER A 108 15.06 -19.41 1.63
CA SER A 108 16.15 -18.81 0.85
C SER A 108 16.55 -19.63 -0.40
N ARG A 109 16.07 -20.87 -0.49
CA ARG A 109 16.26 -21.81 -1.62
C ARG A 109 15.00 -21.91 -2.46
N LYS A 110 15.13 -22.48 -3.66
CA LYS A 110 13.97 -22.89 -4.49
C LYS A 110 13.05 -23.77 -3.64
N LEU A 111 11.74 -23.53 -3.73
CA LEU A 111 10.73 -24.34 -3.05
C LEU A 111 10.92 -25.80 -3.46
N SER A 112 11.11 -26.67 -2.47
CA SER A 112 11.17 -28.11 -2.65
C SER A 112 9.79 -28.72 -2.51
N ASP A 113 9.63 -29.96 -2.95
CA ASP A 113 8.38 -30.70 -2.80
C ASP A 113 7.91 -30.75 -1.34
N LYS A 114 8.85 -30.82 -0.38
CA LYS A 114 8.56 -30.79 1.06
C LYS A 114 7.91 -29.48 1.52
N ASP A 115 8.30 -28.35 0.94
CA ASP A 115 7.74 -27.03 1.33
C ASP A 115 6.33 -26.84 0.74
N CYS A 116 6.02 -27.54 -0.35
CA CYS A 116 4.72 -27.53 -1.02
C CYS A 116 3.69 -28.50 -0.38
N VAL A 117 4.10 -29.38 0.55
CA VAL A 117 3.20 -30.35 1.19
C VAL A 117 2.02 -29.64 1.85
N THR A 118 2.27 -28.56 2.60
CA THR A 118 1.18 -27.80 3.25
C THR A 118 0.21 -27.19 2.24
N LEU A 119 0.67 -26.82 1.04
CA LEU A 119 -0.21 -26.34 -0.02
C LEU A 119 -1.07 -27.48 -0.58
N ILE A 120 -0.46 -28.64 -0.81
CA ILE A 120 -1.13 -29.84 -1.31
C ILE A 120 -2.20 -30.27 -0.30
N ASP A 121 -1.89 -30.28 0.99
CA ASP A 121 -2.82 -30.65 2.05
C ASP A 121 -3.99 -29.65 2.12
N ASN A 122 -3.71 -28.35 2.06
CA ASN A 122 -4.76 -27.31 1.99
C ASN A 122 -5.69 -27.47 0.79
N ILE A 123 -5.15 -27.86 -0.37
CA ILE A 123 -5.94 -28.17 -1.58
C ILE A 123 -6.78 -29.42 -1.34
N ARG A 124 -6.17 -30.48 -0.80
CA ARG A 124 -6.81 -31.76 -0.51
C ARG A 124 -7.98 -31.59 0.47
N ASP A 125 -7.78 -30.83 1.54
CA ASP A 125 -8.81 -30.56 2.56
C ASP A 125 -10.00 -29.80 1.98
N ARG A 126 -9.75 -28.82 1.10
CA ARG A 126 -10.81 -28.09 0.40
C ARG A 126 -11.60 -29.01 -0.53
N LEU A 127 -10.91 -29.86 -1.30
CA LEU A 127 -11.56 -30.85 -2.18
C LEU A 127 -12.39 -31.86 -1.39
N HIS A 128 -11.88 -32.39 -0.28
CA HIS A 128 -12.64 -33.28 0.59
C HIS A 128 -13.86 -32.59 1.18
N LYS A 129 -13.73 -31.33 1.61
CA LYS A 129 -14.85 -30.54 2.14
C LYS A 129 -15.94 -30.31 1.10
N TRP A 130 -15.60 -30.11 -0.17
CA TRP A 130 -16.60 -29.93 -1.23
C TRP A 130 -17.21 -31.23 -1.71
N SER A 131 -16.44 -32.32 -1.67
CA SER A 131 -16.95 -33.67 -1.98
C SER A 131 -18.06 -34.09 -1.00
N ARG A 132 -17.93 -33.70 0.27
CA ARG A 132 -18.93 -33.96 1.33
C ARG A 132 -20.14 -33.03 1.34
N ARG A 133 -20.18 -31.99 0.50
CA ARG A 133 -21.34 -31.07 0.41
C ARG A 133 -22.34 -31.56 -0.64
N HIS A 134 -23.63 -31.41 -0.35
CA HIS A 134 -24.73 -31.70 -1.29
C HIS A 134 -24.77 -30.62 -2.40
N LEU A 135 -23.79 -30.66 -3.31
CA LEU A 135 -23.63 -29.75 -4.43
C LEU A 135 -23.87 -30.48 -5.75
N SER A 136 -24.51 -29.81 -6.69
CA SER A 136 -24.64 -30.32 -8.06
C SER A 136 -23.26 -30.58 -8.68
N TYR A 137 -23.19 -31.50 -9.64
CA TYR A 137 -21.95 -31.76 -10.37
C TYR A 137 -21.38 -30.50 -11.02
N ALA A 138 -22.23 -29.69 -11.67
CA ALA A 138 -21.85 -28.43 -12.28
C ALA A 138 -21.26 -27.44 -11.27
N SER A 139 -21.88 -27.32 -10.09
CA SER A 139 -21.38 -26.47 -9.01
C SER A 139 -20.05 -26.96 -8.46
N ARG A 140 -19.85 -28.28 -8.29
CA ARG A 140 -18.57 -28.85 -7.85
C ARG A 140 -17.46 -28.61 -8.86
N LEU A 141 -17.75 -28.79 -10.15
CA LEU A 141 -16.80 -28.55 -11.24
C LEU A 141 -16.37 -27.08 -11.30
N GLU A 142 -17.33 -26.14 -11.20
CA GLU A 142 -17.04 -24.71 -11.25
C GLU A 142 -16.23 -24.25 -10.04
N LEU A 143 -16.60 -24.73 -8.84
CA LEU A 143 -15.91 -24.38 -7.60
C LEU A 143 -14.48 -24.94 -7.58
N THR A 144 -14.29 -26.16 -8.10
CA THR A 144 -12.96 -26.76 -8.27
C THR A 144 -12.11 -25.96 -9.25
N LYS A 145 -12.66 -25.61 -10.41
CA LYS A 145 -11.94 -24.82 -11.43
C LYS A 145 -11.54 -23.45 -10.92
N THR A 146 -12.49 -22.71 -10.35
CA THR A 146 -12.26 -21.32 -9.91
C THR A 146 -11.30 -21.24 -8.74
N VAL A 147 -11.46 -22.08 -7.72
CA VAL A 147 -10.63 -22.02 -6.52
C VAL A 147 -9.23 -22.60 -6.76
N LEU A 148 -9.10 -23.75 -7.44
CA LEU A 148 -7.76 -24.28 -7.75
C LEU A 148 -6.99 -23.33 -8.66
N LEU A 149 -7.63 -22.79 -9.70
CA LEU A 149 -7.01 -21.79 -10.56
C LEU A 149 -6.57 -20.54 -9.77
N SER A 150 -7.36 -20.09 -8.80
CA SER A 150 -6.99 -18.96 -7.95
C SER A 150 -5.78 -19.25 -7.06
N ILE A 151 -5.71 -20.45 -6.46
CA ILE A 151 -4.58 -20.88 -5.63
C ILE A 151 -3.32 -21.00 -6.47
N THR A 152 -3.42 -21.65 -7.64
CA THR A 152 -2.30 -21.77 -8.58
C THR A 152 -1.84 -20.39 -9.07
N ASN A 153 -2.75 -19.47 -9.37
CA ASN A 153 -2.37 -18.12 -9.79
C ASN A 153 -1.68 -17.33 -8.65
N PHE A 154 -2.11 -17.49 -7.40
CA PHE A 154 -1.47 -16.84 -6.25
C PHE A 154 -0.04 -17.36 -6.04
N TRP A 155 0.15 -18.69 -6.04
CA TRP A 155 1.45 -19.31 -5.82
C TRP A 155 2.39 -19.25 -7.02
N CYS A 156 1.86 -19.24 -8.25
CA CYS A 156 2.65 -19.34 -9.48
C CYS A 156 2.67 -18.04 -10.30
N SER A 157 2.44 -16.87 -9.68
CA SER A 157 2.37 -15.48 -10.20
C SER A 157 3.02 -15.16 -11.57
N ASP A 158 2.60 -15.83 -12.64
CA ASP A 158 3.17 -15.70 -14.00
C ASP A 158 2.08 -15.53 -15.07
N LYS A 159 0.83 -15.30 -14.65
CA LYS A 159 -0.24 -14.91 -15.57
C LYS A 159 -0.53 -13.43 -15.43
N ALA A 160 -0.36 -12.71 -16.54
CA ALA A 160 -0.75 -11.31 -16.66
C ALA A 160 -2.21 -11.14 -16.23
N ALA A 161 -2.46 -10.20 -15.32
CA ALA A 161 -3.81 -9.87 -14.89
C ALA A 161 -4.62 -9.36 -16.11
N THR A 162 -5.63 -10.12 -16.54
CA THR A 162 -6.59 -9.67 -17.54
C THR A 162 -7.52 -8.63 -16.91
N GLY A 163 -7.71 -7.48 -17.58
CA GLY A 163 -8.59 -6.40 -17.09
C GLY A 163 -7.87 -5.24 -16.39
N ALA A 164 -6.59 -4.99 -16.68
CA ALA A 164 -5.86 -3.84 -16.15
C ALA A 164 -6.56 -2.52 -16.51
N ARG A 165 -6.83 -1.69 -15.49
CA ARG A 165 -7.54 -0.40 -15.64
C ARG A 165 -6.72 0.66 -16.36
N VAL A 166 -5.40 0.54 -16.27
CA VAL A 166 -4.42 1.41 -16.92
C VAL A 166 -3.48 0.51 -17.70
N SER A 167 -3.16 0.89 -18.95
CA SER A 167 -2.26 0.09 -19.79
C SER A 167 -0.86 0.01 -19.17
N TRP A 168 -0.17 -1.11 -19.42
CA TRP A 168 1.20 -1.31 -18.96
C TRP A 168 2.15 -0.21 -19.46
N ASP A 169 1.96 0.23 -20.71
CA ASP A 169 2.75 1.31 -21.30
C ASP A 169 2.59 2.62 -20.52
N LYS A 170 1.36 2.97 -20.13
CA LYS A 170 1.09 4.18 -19.32
C LYS A 170 1.67 4.05 -17.90
N LEU A 171 1.61 2.87 -17.29
CA LEU A 171 2.22 2.61 -15.98
C LEU A 171 3.74 2.82 -15.98
N CYS A 172 4.38 2.49 -17.10
CA CYS A 172 5.84 2.59 -17.26
C CYS A 172 6.34 4.02 -17.56
N LEU A 173 5.44 4.95 -17.87
CA LEU A 173 5.79 6.36 -17.97
C LEU A 173 6.23 6.91 -16.62
N SER A 174 7.07 7.95 -16.63
CA SER A 174 7.43 8.64 -15.38
C SER A 174 6.20 9.27 -14.73
N LYS A 175 6.29 9.48 -13.41
CA LYS A 175 5.27 10.23 -12.65
C LYS A 175 4.98 11.60 -13.26
N SER A 176 6.01 12.27 -13.81
CA SER A 176 5.85 13.56 -14.48
C SER A 176 5.02 13.51 -15.76
N LYS A 177 4.89 12.34 -16.38
CA LYS A 177 4.13 12.09 -17.62
C LYS A 177 2.80 11.38 -17.34
N GLY A 178 2.40 11.33 -16.07
CA GLY A 178 1.17 10.70 -15.62
C GLY A 178 1.21 9.18 -15.48
N GLY A 179 2.39 8.55 -15.47
CA GLY A 179 2.57 7.13 -15.13
C GLY A 179 2.99 6.91 -13.66
N LEU A 180 3.42 5.69 -13.34
CA LEU A 180 3.93 5.34 -12.01
C LEU A 180 5.47 5.23 -11.94
N GLY A 181 6.13 5.27 -13.10
CA GLY A 181 7.57 5.08 -13.22
C GLY A 181 8.01 3.63 -13.10
N LEU A 182 7.09 2.68 -13.35
CA LEU A 182 7.46 1.26 -13.38
C LEU A 182 8.43 1.00 -14.54
N LYS A 183 9.39 0.11 -14.32
CA LYS A 183 10.32 -0.28 -15.38
C LYS A 183 9.64 -1.33 -16.25
N ASP A 184 9.43 -1.00 -17.52
CA ASP A 184 9.05 -2.02 -18.49
C ASP A 184 10.23 -2.98 -18.69
N ILE A 185 10.06 -4.22 -18.22
CA ILE A 185 11.08 -5.27 -18.30
C ILE A 185 11.48 -5.53 -19.75
N LYS A 186 10.55 -5.44 -20.70
CA LYS A 186 10.86 -5.67 -22.12
C LYS A 186 11.80 -4.59 -22.65
N SER A 187 11.48 -3.32 -22.40
CA SER A 187 12.34 -2.18 -22.74
C SER A 187 13.67 -2.20 -21.98
N TRP A 188 13.68 -2.61 -20.70
CA TRP A 188 14.91 -2.74 -19.92
C TRP A 188 15.82 -3.85 -20.47
N ASN A 189 15.25 -5.00 -20.80
CA ASN A 189 15.99 -6.10 -21.43
C ASN A 189 16.58 -5.67 -22.79
N LYS A 190 15.83 -4.91 -23.60
CA LYS A 190 16.37 -4.30 -24.82
C LYS A 190 17.59 -3.41 -24.53
N ALA A 191 17.50 -2.53 -23.53
CA ALA A 191 18.63 -1.68 -23.14
C ALA A 191 19.85 -2.50 -22.68
N CYS A 192 19.66 -3.56 -21.89
CA CYS A 192 20.72 -4.47 -21.50
C CYS A 192 21.38 -5.16 -22.70
N ILE A 193 20.60 -5.65 -23.66
CA ILE A 193 21.16 -6.30 -24.86
C ILE A 193 21.90 -5.27 -25.72
N MET A 194 21.40 -4.04 -25.84
CA MET A 194 22.09 -2.97 -26.57
C MET A 194 23.41 -2.58 -25.91
N HIS A 195 23.47 -2.55 -24.57
CA HIS A 195 24.71 -2.36 -23.84
C HIS A 195 25.68 -3.51 -24.08
N LEU A 196 25.21 -4.76 -24.07
CA LEU A 196 26.03 -5.93 -24.39
C LEU A 196 26.58 -5.88 -25.82
N ILE A 197 25.75 -5.52 -26.81
CA ILE A 197 26.18 -5.33 -28.21
C ILE A 197 27.28 -4.28 -28.30
N ARG A 198 27.14 -3.16 -27.59
CA ARG A 198 28.17 -2.11 -27.54
C ARG A 198 29.50 -2.67 -27.01
N ASN A 199 29.49 -3.38 -25.90
CA ASN A 199 30.72 -3.92 -25.30
C ASN A 199 31.37 -5.01 -26.18
N ILE A 200 30.56 -5.80 -26.90
CA ILE A 200 31.04 -6.74 -27.92
C ILE A 200 31.74 -6.00 -29.06
N LEU A 201 31.14 -4.92 -29.59
CA LEU A 201 31.73 -4.11 -30.66
C LEU A 201 32.98 -3.35 -30.22
N ALA A 202 33.08 -3.01 -28.93
CA ALA A 202 34.26 -2.39 -28.34
C ALA A 202 35.41 -3.39 -28.04
N GLY A 203 35.19 -4.69 -28.27
CA GLY A 203 36.18 -5.74 -27.98
C GLY A 203 36.34 -6.08 -26.50
N GLU A 204 35.47 -5.55 -25.63
CA GLU A 204 35.55 -5.75 -24.17
C GLU A 204 34.97 -7.11 -23.72
N VAL A 205 34.21 -7.79 -24.58
CA VAL A 205 33.54 -9.05 -24.28
C VAL A 205 33.70 -10.04 -25.44
N GLY A 206 34.16 -11.26 -25.14
CA GLY A 206 34.30 -12.34 -26.12
C GLY A 206 32.97 -12.75 -26.77
N ILE A 207 33.00 -13.04 -28.08
CA ILE A 207 31.81 -13.36 -28.86
C ILE A 207 31.42 -14.84 -28.69
N ASN A 208 30.20 -15.09 -28.21
CA ASN A 208 29.53 -16.38 -28.40
C ASN A 208 28.75 -16.31 -29.73
N SER A 209 29.27 -16.97 -30.77
CA SER A 209 29.14 -16.55 -32.18
C SER A 209 27.77 -16.75 -32.82
N SER A 210 26.85 -17.55 -32.26
CA SER A 210 25.54 -17.77 -32.91
C SER A 210 24.39 -16.91 -32.36
N TRP A 211 24.25 -16.79 -31.03
CA TRP A 211 23.12 -16.07 -30.42
C TRP A 211 23.33 -14.55 -30.49
N SER A 212 24.52 -14.07 -30.15
CA SER A 212 24.84 -12.65 -30.11
C SER A 212 24.75 -12.01 -31.49
N PHE A 213 25.24 -12.69 -32.54
CA PHE A 213 25.15 -12.22 -33.93
C PHE A 213 23.71 -12.13 -34.44
N ARG A 214 22.88 -13.17 -34.23
CA ARG A 214 21.46 -13.13 -34.62
C ARG A 214 20.73 -11.97 -33.93
N LYS A 215 21.03 -11.75 -32.64
CA LYS A 215 20.36 -10.70 -31.87
C LYS A 215 20.83 -9.30 -32.29
N LEU A 216 22.12 -9.14 -32.58
CA LEU A 216 22.71 -7.91 -33.11
C LEU A 216 22.07 -7.53 -34.46
N LEU A 217 21.95 -8.48 -35.40
CA LEU A 217 21.27 -8.27 -36.68
C LEU A 217 19.80 -7.89 -36.50
N SER A 218 19.09 -8.53 -35.58
CA SER A 218 17.67 -8.25 -35.32
C SER A 218 17.40 -6.84 -34.77
N MET A 219 18.39 -6.21 -34.12
CA MET A 219 18.24 -4.90 -33.49
C MET A 219 19.09 -3.79 -34.12
N ARG A 220 19.70 -4.05 -35.28
CA ARG A 220 20.68 -3.15 -35.94
C ARG A 220 20.23 -1.70 -36.09
N LEU A 221 18.96 -1.47 -36.45
CA LEU A 221 18.43 -0.11 -36.63
C LEU A 221 18.36 0.67 -35.31
N GLN A 222 17.92 0.02 -34.23
CA GLN A 222 17.85 0.62 -32.91
C GLN A 222 19.24 0.76 -32.29
N ALA A 223 20.10 -0.25 -32.48
CA ALA A 223 21.49 -0.24 -32.01
C ALA A 223 22.31 0.90 -32.63
N SER A 224 22.13 1.16 -33.93
CA SER A 224 22.81 2.28 -34.62
C SER A 224 22.53 3.62 -33.95
N SER A 225 21.26 3.92 -33.63
CA SER A 225 20.88 5.17 -32.95
C SER A 225 21.52 5.34 -31.57
N VAL A 226 21.70 4.25 -30.83
CA VAL A 226 22.30 4.26 -29.50
C VAL A 226 23.82 4.35 -29.56
N LEU A 227 24.45 3.66 -30.49
CA LEU A 227 25.89 3.75 -30.72
C LEU A 227 26.30 5.17 -31.15
N ALA A 228 25.49 5.79 -32.02
CA ALA A 228 25.69 7.18 -32.45
C ALA A 228 25.50 8.21 -31.32
N SER A 229 24.66 7.91 -30.33
CA SER A 229 24.35 8.84 -29.22
C SER A 229 25.45 8.97 -28.16
N GLY A 230 26.48 8.12 -28.19
CA GLY A 230 27.52 8.10 -27.16
C GLY A 230 27.12 7.52 -25.79
N ALA A 231 25.87 7.05 -25.62
CA ALA A 231 25.39 6.50 -24.35
C ALA A 231 26.22 5.30 -23.85
N GLN A 232 26.80 5.41 -22.66
CA GLN A 232 27.69 4.40 -22.10
C GLN A 232 26.98 3.46 -21.11
N SER A 233 26.02 3.96 -20.33
CA SER A 233 25.34 3.16 -19.32
C SER A 233 24.02 2.56 -19.84
N ILE A 234 23.60 1.42 -19.26
CA ILE A 234 22.27 0.83 -19.51
C ILE A 234 21.15 1.85 -19.24
N LYS A 235 21.34 2.74 -18.26
CA LYS A 235 20.37 3.78 -17.91
C LYS A 235 20.19 4.80 -19.04
N ASP A 236 21.29 5.25 -19.65
CA ASP A 236 21.26 6.25 -20.72
C ASP A 236 20.62 5.66 -21.98
N ILE A 237 21.01 4.41 -22.32
CA ILE A 237 20.41 3.64 -23.40
C ILE A 237 18.90 3.49 -23.18
N TRP A 238 18.48 3.14 -21.96
CA TRP A 238 17.07 3.02 -21.62
C TRP A 238 16.30 4.36 -21.72
N LEU A 239 16.94 5.48 -21.36
CA LEU A 239 16.35 6.82 -21.50
C LEU A 239 16.20 7.26 -22.97
N LEU A 240 17.03 6.75 -23.87
CA LEU A 240 16.95 7.02 -25.30
C LEU A 240 15.83 6.23 -25.99
N ILE A 241 15.69 4.95 -25.67
CA ILE A 241 14.74 4.05 -26.35
C ILE A 241 13.30 4.17 -25.84
N ARG A 242 13.09 4.78 -24.66
CA ARG A 242 11.75 4.91 -24.08
C ARG A 242 10.92 5.99 -24.78
N ASN A 243 9.60 5.80 -24.84
CA ASN A 243 8.68 6.80 -25.34
C ASN A 243 8.75 8.10 -24.52
N LYS A 244 8.93 9.22 -25.21
CA LYS A 244 8.97 10.55 -24.61
C LYS A 244 7.60 11.22 -24.75
N GLU A 245 6.72 11.02 -23.77
CA GLU A 245 5.48 11.81 -23.66
C GLU A 245 5.73 13.18 -22.98
N GLU A 246 4.81 14.11 -23.16
CA GLU A 246 4.78 15.41 -22.49
C GLU A 246 4.50 15.30 -20.99
N ASN A 247 4.90 16.33 -20.24
CA ASN A 247 4.66 16.36 -18.79
C ASN A 247 3.22 16.81 -18.48
N VAL A 248 2.57 16.12 -17.55
CA VAL A 248 1.26 16.51 -17.05
C VAL A 248 1.40 17.57 -15.97
N THR A 249 0.49 18.55 -15.94
CA THR A 249 0.50 19.68 -15.00
C THR A 249 0.25 19.25 -13.55
N TRP A 250 -0.52 18.18 -13.36
CA TRP A 250 -1.02 17.75 -12.06
C TRP A 250 -0.09 16.82 -11.28
N HIS A 251 1.02 16.35 -11.84
CA HIS A 251 1.82 15.29 -11.20
C HIS A 251 2.32 15.68 -9.79
N LYS A 252 2.56 16.98 -9.55
CA LYS A 252 3.04 17.52 -8.27
C LYS A 252 1.95 17.61 -7.20
N LEU A 253 0.68 17.45 -7.59
CA LEU A 253 -0.46 17.40 -6.67
C LEU A 253 -0.57 16.02 -6.01
N ILE A 254 -0.20 14.97 -6.75
CA ILE A 254 -0.32 13.59 -6.30
C ILE A 254 0.98 13.07 -5.68
N TRP A 255 2.11 13.41 -6.30
CA TRP A 255 3.43 12.89 -5.95
C TRP A 255 4.28 13.96 -5.27
N PHE A 256 4.04 14.17 -3.97
CA PHE A 256 4.77 15.12 -3.12
C PHE A 256 5.35 14.41 -1.88
N PRO A 257 6.33 14.98 -1.15
CA PRO A 257 7.06 14.25 -0.11
C PRO A 257 6.21 13.60 0.99
N LEU A 258 5.10 14.22 1.40
CA LEU A 258 4.19 13.69 2.43
C LEU A 258 3.04 12.85 1.89
N HIS A 259 3.01 12.49 0.60
CA HIS A 259 1.90 11.75 0.03
C HIS A 259 1.70 10.36 0.67
N ILE A 260 0.44 9.93 0.78
CA ILE A 260 0.07 8.59 1.24
C ILE A 260 -0.12 7.72 -0.01
N SER A 261 0.71 6.70 -0.23
CA SER A 261 0.76 5.96 -1.50
C SER A 261 -0.59 5.37 -1.93
N LYS A 262 -1.37 4.80 -1.01
CA LYS A 262 -2.73 4.30 -1.29
C LYS A 262 -3.64 5.40 -1.82
N TYR A 263 -3.60 6.57 -1.19
CA TYR A 263 -4.46 7.71 -1.54
C TYR A 263 -4.02 8.31 -2.86
N SER A 264 -2.71 8.44 -3.08
CA SER A 264 -2.13 8.90 -4.34
C SER A 264 -2.46 7.98 -5.51
N ILE A 265 -2.45 6.65 -5.34
CA ILE A 265 -2.81 5.72 -6.41
C ILE A 265 -4.29 5.85 -6.79
N ILE A 266 -5.18 5.95 -5.80
CA ILE A 266 -6.62 6.13 -6.04
C ILE A 266 -6.89 7.49 -6.70
N THR A 267 -6.27 8.55 -6.19
CA THR A 267 -6.34 9.90 -6.76
C THR A 267 -5.79 9.92 -8.19
N TRP A 268 -4.65 9.26 -8.44
CA TRP A 268 -4.07 9.12 -9.77
C TRP A 268 -5.02 8.42 -10.75
N MET A 269 -5.70 7.36 -10.33
CA MET A 269 -6.73 6.73 -11.15
C MET A 269 -7.95 7.62 -11.38
N ALA A 270 -8.33 8.47 -10.41
CA ALA A 270 -9.37 9.48 -10.60
C ALA A 270 -8.97 10.50 -11.68
N PHE A 271 -7.72 11.01 -11.62
CA PHE A 271 -7.20 11.98 -12.58
C PHE A 271 -7.17 11.43 -14.01
N LEU A 272 -6.90 10.14 -14.18
CA LEU A 272 -6.93 9.48 -15.48
C LEU A 272 -8.34 9.09 -15.95
N ASP A 273 -9.38 9.34 -15.14
CA ASP A 273 -10.73 8.81 -15.33
C ASP A 273 -10.69 7.29 -15.58
N ARG A 274 -10.10 6.54 -14.65
CA ARG A 274 -9.91 5.07 -14.71
C ARG A 274 -10.49 4.33 -13.51
N LEU A 275 -11.16 5.04 -12.61
CA LEU A 275 -11.93 4.41 -11.54
C LEU A 275 -13.18 3.72 -12.12
N PRO A 276 -13.62 2.59 -11.55
CA PRO A 276 -14.81 1.86 -11.97
C PRO A 276 -16.10 2.51 -11.42
N THR A 277 -16.36 3.75 -11.83
CA THR A 277 -17.64 4.45 -11.62
C THR A 277 -18.77 3.73 -12.38
N LYS A 278 -20.03 3.89 -11.95
CA LYS A 278 -21.16 3.20 -12.59
C LYS A 278 -21.28 3.54 -14.08
N ASP A 279 -21.07 4.80 -14.48
CA ASP A 279 -21.06 5.21 -15.90
C ASP A 279 -20.05 4.39 -16.74
N ARG A 280 -18.87 4.14 -16.17
CA ARG A 280 -17.81 3.38 -16.85
C ARG A 280 -18.13 1.90 -16.94
N LEU A 281 -18.69 1.34 -15.88
CA LEU A 281 -19.12 -0.06 -15.85
C LEU A 281 -20.25 -0.30 -16.86
N ILE A 282 -21.21 0.62 -16.98
CA ILE A 282 -22.27 0.56 -18.00
C ILE A 282 -21.68 0.61 -19.41
N ARG A 283 -20.70 1.50 -19.66
CA ARG A 283 -19.94 1.52 -20.94
C ARG A 283 -19.23 0.19 -21.23
N MET A 284 -18.82 -0.54 -20.19
CA MET A 284 -18.26 -1.89 -20.29
C MET A 284 -19.32 -3.00 -20.42
N ARG A 285 -20.59 -2.63 -20.61
CA ARG A 285 -21.75 -3.54 -20.77
C ARG A 285 -22.15 -4.29 -19.50
N PHE A 286 -21.86 -3.75 -18.31
CA PHE A 286 -22.44 -4.27 -17.07
C PHE A 286 -23.88 -3.75 -16.91
N ASN A 287 -24.79 -4.65 -16.52
CA ASN A 287 -26.18 -4.31 -16.22
C ASN A 287 -26.29 -3.91 -14.73
N ILE A 288 -26.13 -2.61 -14.47
CA ILE A 288 -26.20 -2.04 -13.12
C ILE A 288 -27.00 -0.75 -13.16
N ASP A 289 -27.57 -0.36 -12.02
CA ASP A 289 -28.15 0.96 -11.82
C ASP A 289 -27.08 2.05 -12.00
N ASP A 290 -27.46 3.15 -12.64
CA ASP A 290 -26.59 4.24 -13.07
C ASP A 290 -26.51 5.39 -12.04
N LYS A 291 -27.44 5.43 -11.09
CA LYS A 291 -27.56 6.49 -10.08
C LYS A 291 -26.40 6.50 -9.08
N CYS A 292 -26.02 7.68 -8.63
CA CYS A 292 -24.99 7.88 -7.62
C CYS A 292 -25.40 7.28 -6.28
N VAL A 293 -24.48 6.55 -5.66
CA VAL A 293 -24.71 5.88 -4.37
C VAL A 293 -24.94 6.85 -3.21
N PHE A 294 -24.52 8.12 -3.36
CA PHE A 294 -24.64 9.11 -2.31
C PHE A 294 -25.95 9.90 -2.36
N CYS A 295 -26.35 10.40 -3.52
CA CYS A 295 -27.58 11.18 -3.67
C CYS A 295 -28.76 10.38 -4.22
N ASN A 296 -28.53 9.20 -4.81
CA ASN A 296 -29.52 8.34 -5.43
C ASN A 296 -30.38 9.03 -6.51
N ASP A 297 -29.84 10.06 -7.15
CA ASP A 297 -30.59 10.95 -8.05
C ASP A 297 -29.91 11.06 -9.43
N LEU A 298 -28.68 11.58 -9.46
CA LEU A 298 -27.91 11.81 -10.68
C LEU A 298 -27.00 10.63 -11.06
N LEU A 299 -26.60 10.54 -12.33
CA LEU A 299 -25.64 9.55 -12.84
C LEU A 299 -24.30 9.58 -12.09
N GLU A 300 -23.80 8.42 -11.67
CA GLU A 300 -22.47 8.30 -11.04
C GLU A 300 -21.34 8.40 -12.08
N THR A 301 -20.95 9.63 -12.41
CA THR A 301 -19.72 9.95 -13.14
C THR A 301 -18.60 10.30 -12.17
N ARG A 302 -17.34 10.34 -12.63
CA ARG A 302 -16.20 10.85 -11.82
C ARG A 302 -16.48 12.25 -11.28
N ASP A 303 -16.86 13.16 -12.15
CA ASP A 303 -17.06 14.57 -11.82
C ASP A 303 -18.22 14.74 -10.84
N HIS A 304 -19.33 14.00 -11.05
CA HIS A 304 -20.42 13.98 -10.09
C HIS A 304 -19.98 13.40 -8.74
N LEU A 305 -19.31 12.24 -8.74
CA LEU A 305 -18.91 11.54 -7.51
C LEU A 305 -18.02 12.39 -6.60
N PHE A 306 -17.10 13.19 -7.16
CA PHE A 306 -16.11 13.94 -6.37
C PHE A 306 -16.41 15.44 -6.24
N LEU A 307 -17.15 16.07 -7.16
CA LEU A 307 -17.31 17.53 -7.18
C LEU A 307 -18.76 18.01 -7.23
N HIS A 308 -19.70 17.27 -7.83
CA HIS A 308 -21.09 17.76 -7.97
C HIS A 308 -22.11 17.06 -7.08
N CYS A 309 -21.78 15.91 -6.49
CA CYS A 309 -22.66 15.26 -5.54
C CYS A 309 -22.77 16.11 -4.27
N ALA A 310 -23.99 16.34 -3.78
CA ALA A 310 -24.25 17.19 -2.61
C ALA A 310 -23.37 16.82 -1.41
N LEU A 311 -23.29 15.52 -1.07
CA LEU A 311 -22.43 15.05 0.02
C LEU A 311 -20.95 15.41 -0.22
N ALA A 312 -20.42 15.10 -1.41
CA ALA A 312 -19.01 15.29 -1.73
C ALA A 312 -18.64 16.78 -1.85
N SER A 313 -19.50 17.59 -2.47
CA SER A 313 -19.31 19.04 -2.60
C SER A 313 -19.32 19.70 -1.23
N SER A 314 -20.34 19.46 -0.40
CA SER A 314 -20.41 20.04 0.95
C SER A 314 -19.22 19.62 1.81
N LEU A 315 -18.76 18.38 1.68
CA LEU A 315 -17.60 17.88 2.42
C LEU A 315 -16.31 18.58 1.97
N TRP A 316 -16.13 18.75 0.66
CA TRP A 316 -14.97 19.46 0.13
C TRP A 316 -15.00 20.96 0.47
N ASP A 317 -16.17 21.59 0.41
CA ASP A 317 -16.36 22.99 0.80
C ASP A 317 -16.06 23.21 2.29
N ALA A 318 -16.47 22.29 3.16
CA ALA A 318 -16.09 22.33 4.58
C ALA A 318 -14.56 22.28 4.75
N VAL A 319 -13.86 21.41 4.01
CA VAL A 319 -12.39 21.32 4.03
C VAL A 319 -11.73 22.60 3.50
N LEU A 320 -12.28 23.20 2.43
CA LEU A 320 -11.78 24.47 1.90
C LEU A 320 -11.98 25.62 2.90
N ASN A 321 -13.15 25.68 3.55
CA ASN A 321 -13.48 26.70 4.53
C ASN A 321 -12.56 26.67 5.76
N LEU A 322 -12.16 25.47 6.22
CA LEU A 322 -11.13 25.33 7.28
C LEU A 322 -9.80 25.99 6.92
N ASN A 323 -9.50 26.10 5.62
CA ASN A 323 -8.26 26.68 5.11
C ASN A 323 -8.46 28.12 4.61
N GLY A 324 -9.61 28.75 4.92
CA GLY A 324 -9.94 30.11 4.50
C GLY A 324 -10.19 30.27 3.00
N ILE A 325 -10.43 29.16 2.28
CA ILE A 325 -10.66 29.17 0.83
C ILE A 325 -12.17 29.03 0.58
N ARG A 326 -12.74 29.94 -0.20
CA ARG A 326 -14.12 29.83 -0.68
C ARG A 326 -14.11 29.66 -2.19
N ARG A 327 -14.77 28.62 -2.69
CA ARG A 327 -14.99 28.41 -4.13
C ARG A 327 -16.41 27.91 -4.37
N GLY A 328 -16.92 28.20 -5.56
CA GLY A 328 -18.17 27.59 -6.03
C GLY A 328 -17.92 26.24 -6.72
N SER A 329 -19.01 25.55 -7.04
CA SER A 329 -19.01 24.36 -7.89
C SER A 329 -18.30 24.64 -9.21
N CYS A 330 -17.45 23.71 -9.64
CA CYS A 330 -16.72 23.81 -10.91
C CYS A 330 -16.50 22.41 -11.49
N SER A 331 -16.21 22.34 -12.79
CA SER A 331 -15.86 21.08 -13.44
C SER A 331 -14.51 20.55 -12.94
N TRP A 332 -14.27 19.26 -13.16
CA TRP A 332 -13.00 18.62 -12.78
C TRP A 332 -11.79 19.32 -13.38
N ASP A 333 -11.82 19.67 -14.67
CA ASP A 333 -10.69 20.31 -15.34
C ASP A 333 -10.40 21.71 -14.80
N ILE A 334 -11.43 22.49 -14.46
CA ILE A 334 -11.28 23.80 -13.82
C ILE A 334 -10.71 23.66 -12.40
N HIS A 335 -11.18 22.67 -11.65
CA HIS A 335 -10.62 22.35 -10.34
C HIS A 335 -9.14 21.99 -10.45
N LEU A 336 -8.78 21.11 -11.39
CA LEU A 336 -7.41 20.67 -11.61
C LEU A 336 -6.48 21.80 -12.05
N ALA A 337 -6.93 22.66 -12.97
CA ALA A 337 -6.16 23.80 -13.44
C ALA A 337 -5.84 24.75 -12.27
N TRP A 338 -6.86 25.06 -11.46
CA TRP A 338 -6.69 25.87 -10.25
C TRP A 338 -5.75 25.21 -9.24
N ALA A 339 -5.97 23.95 -8.86
CA ALA A 339 -5.13 23.25 -7.89
C ALA A 339 -3.66 23.21 -8.36
N SER A 340 -3.44 22.98 -9.66
CA SER A 340 -2.11 22.96 -10.27
C SER A 340 -1.45 24.34 -10.28
N ALA A 341 -2.23 25.42 -10.38
CA ALA A 341 -1.76 26.79 -10.33
C ALA A 341 -1.48 27.27 -8.89
N SER A 342 -2.41 27.02 -7.97
CA SER A 342 -2.43 27.54 -6.60
C SER A 342 -1.58 26.73 -5.64
N TRP A 343 -1.46 25.41 -5.81
CA TRP A 343 -0.72 24.55 -4.87
C TRP A 343 0.75 24.34 -5.29
N LYS A 344 1.39 25.43 -5.72
CA LYS A 344 2.82 25.46 -6.08
C LYS A 344 3.69 25.83 -4.89
N GLY A 345 4.87 25.23 -4.79
CA GLY A 345 5.85 25.52 -3.74
C GLY A 345 5.81 24.55 -2.54
N LYS A 346 6.41 25.01 -1.44
CA LYS A 346 6.65 24.26 -0.20
C LYS A 346 5.93 24.84 1.03
N SER A 347 4.97 25.74 0.84
CA SER A 347 4.26 26.33 1.97
C SER A 347 3.45 25.26 2.72
N LEU A 348 3.26 25.47 4.03
CA LEU A 348 2.45 24.57 4.85
C LEU A 348 1.05 24.42 4.28
N LEU A 349 0.39 25.54 3.95
CA LEU A 349 -0.94 25.54 3.33
C LEU A 349 -0.98 24.70 2.05
N THR A 350 -0.01 24.84 1.14
CA THR A 350 0.01 24.02 -0.08
C THR A 350 0.21 22.53 0.19
N THR A 351 0.88 22.18 1.28
CA THR A 351 1.07 20.79 1.70
C THR A 351 -0.20 20.23 2.33
N ILE A 352 -0.86 21.00 3.19
CA ILE A 352 -2.18 20.69 3.75
C ILE A 352 -3.18 20.47 2.63
N MET A 353 -3.27 21.37 1.65
CA MET A 353 -4.23 21.26 0.56
C MET A 353 -4.01 20.02 -0.32
N LYS A 354 -2.76 19.66 -0.62
CA LYS A 354 -2.45 18.42 -1.36
C LYS A 354 -2.83 17.16 -0.57
N LEU A 355 -2.55 17.15 0.74
CA LEU A 355 -2.95 16.07 1.64
C LEU A 355 -4.47 15.95 1.73
N ALA A 356 -5.15 17.07 1.95
CA ALA A 356 -6.59 17.16 2.07
C ALA A 356 -7.27 16.65 0.80
N TRP A 357 -6.83 17.07 -0.39
CA TRP A 357 -7.41 16.63 -1.66
C TRP A 357 -7.23 15.13 -1.91
N THR A 358 -6.02 14.61 -1.70
CA THR A 358 -5.76 13.17 -1.89
C THR A 358 -6.51 12.30 -0.88
N THR A 359 -6.63 12.78 0.37
CA THR A 359 -7.39 12.13 1.45
C THR A 359 -8.89 12.18 1.18
N PHE A 360 -9.42 13.32 0.75
CA PHE A 360 -10.81 13.48 0.33
C PHE A 360 -11.17 12.51 -0.79
N THR A 361 -10.38 12.50 -1.87
CA THR A 361 -10.60 11.60 -3.02
C THR A 361 -10.61 10.14 -2.60
N TYR A 362 -9.67 9.74 -1.72
CA TYR A 362 -9.64 8.39 -1.19
C TYR A 362 -10.86 8.08 -0.30
N THR A 363 -11.22 8.99 0.60
CA THR A 363 -12.31 8.80 1.58
C THR A 363 -13.65 8.66 0.89
N ILE A 364 -13.93 9.52 -0.10
CA ILE A 364 -15.13 9.43 -0.94
C ILE A 364 -15.15 8.10 -1.70
N TRP A 365 -14.03 7.71 -2.33
CA TRP A 365 -13.96 6.46 -3.07
C TRP A 365 -14.16 5.23 -2.16
N GLU A 366 -13.57 5.24 -0.96
CA GLU A 366 -13.73 4.19 0.03
C GLU A 366 -15.18 4.11 0.53
N GLU A 367 -15.78 5.24 0.87
CA GLU A 367 -17.16 5.33 1.36
C GLU A 367 -18.15 4.79 0.31
N ARG A 368 -18.00 5.19 -0.95
CA ARG A 368 -18.79 4.65 -2.07
C ARG A 368 -18.71 3.13 -2.13
N ASN A 369 -17.51 2.56 -1.98
CA ASN A 369 -17.34 1.11 -2.02
C ASN A 369 -17.92 0.42 -0.77
N LYS A 370 -17.81 1.03 0.42
CA LYS A 370 -18.43 0.50 1.65
C LYS A 370 -19.95 0.46 1.51
N ARG A 371 -20.57 1.51 0.97
CA ARG A 371 -22.02 1.54 0.74
C ARG A 371 -22.49 0.46 -0.23
N ILE A 372 -21.76 0.23 -1.33
CA ILE A 372 -22.13 -0.81 -2.32
C ILE A 372 -21.91 -2.24 -1.80
N TYR A 373 -20.75 -2.51 -1.21
CA TYR A 373 -20.31 -3.88 -0.94
C TYR A 373 -20.51 -4.33 0.51
N GLN A 374 -20.71 -3.39 1.44
CA GLN A 374 -20.84 -3.67 2.87
C GLN A 374 -22.13 -3.10 3.46
N GLU A 375 -22.94 -2.36 2.68
CA GLU A 375 -24.17 -1.71 3.14
C GLU A 375 -23.96 -0.82 4.38
N ARG A 376 -22.75 -0.30 4.54
CA ARG A 376 -22.36 0.62 5.62
C ARG A 376 -22.23 2.02 5.09
N SER A 377 -22.83 2.98 5.79
CA SER A 377 -22.69 4.41 5.53
C SER A 377 -22.20 5.14 6.76
N ARG A 378 -21.20 6.01 6.58
CA ARG A 378 -20.77 6.98 7.60
C ARG A 378 -21.54 8.29 7.45
N SER A 379 -21.69 9.00 8.58
CA SER A 379 -22.28 10.35 8.60
C SER A 379 -21.35 11.38 7.93
N PHE A 380 -21.87 12.58 7.70
CA PHE A 380 -21.05 13.69 7.20
C PHE A 380 -19.89 13.99 8.15
N ASP A 381 -20.17 14.08 9.45
CA ASP A 381 -19.20 14.42 10.47
C ASP A 381 -18.11 13.35 10.60
N ASP A 382 -18.48 12.06 10.54
CA ASP A 382 -17.52 10.95 10.54
C ASP A 382 -16.55 11.01 9.35
N LEU A 383 -17.08 11.35 8.15
CA LEU A 383 -16.27 11.48 6.94
C LEU A 383 -15.35 12.69 7.01
N PHE A 384 -15.86 13.81 7.54
CA PHE A 384 -15.10 15.03 7.72
C PHE A 384 -13.97 14.85 8.73
N HIS A 385 -14.28 14.26 9.89
CA HIS A 385 -13.31 13.94 10.92
C HIS A 385 -12.24 12.96 10.39
N ALA A 386 -12.63 11.94 9.64
CA ALA A 386 -11.67 10.99 9.05
C ALA A 386 -10.67 11.68 8.08
N ILE A 387 -11.11 12.71 7.35
CA ILE A 387 -10.22 13.53 6.50
C ILE A 387 -9.28 14.36 7.37
N GLN A 388 -9.82 15.08 8.37
CA GLN A 388 -9.02 15.91 9.28
C GLN A 388 -7.96 15.09 10.01
N GLU A 389 -8.35 13.96 10.59
CA GLU A 389 -7.49 13.05 11.33
C GLU A 389 -6.37 12.48 10.45
N SER A 390 -6.70 12.02 9.24
CA SER A 390 -5.71 11.52 8.29
C SER A 390 -4.66 12.58 7.90
N VAL A 391 -5.10 13.83 7.73
CA VAL A 391 -4.19 14.96 7.44
C VAL A 391 -3.34 15.28 8.67
N ALA A 392 -3.96 15.36 9.86
CA ALA A 392 -3.29 15.65 11.12
C ALA A 392 -2.21 14.62 11.46
N ILE A 393 -2.51 13.31 11.36
CA ILE A 393 -1.55 12.23 11.57
C ILE A 393 -0.35 12.38 10.65
N GLN A 394 -0.58 12.71 9.37
CA GLN A 394 0.51 12.84 8.40
C GLN A 394 1.39 14.09 8.64
N LEU A 395 0.80 15.17 9.16
CA LEU A 395 1.51 16.40 9.52
C LEU A 395 2.29 16.24 10.83
N ARG A 396 1.67 15.70 11.89
CA ARG A 396 2.33 15.39 13.18
C ARG A 396 3.53 14.49 12.95
N ALA A 397 3.33 13.41 12.20
CA ALA A 397 4.41 12.53 11.79
C ALA A 397 5.53 13.27 11.05
N SER A 398 5.26 14.34 10.29
CA SER A 398 6.32 15.10 9.64
C SER A 398 7.10 15.96 10.63
N VAL A 399 6.41 16.66 11.54
CA VAL A 399 7.00 17.58 12.52
C VAL A 399 7.82 16.80 13.55
N GLU A 400 7.27 15.71 14.09
CA GLU A 400 7.95 14.86 15.08
C GLU A 400 9.13 14.12 14.46
N LEU A 401 9.04 13.72 13.19
CA LEU A 401 10.18 13.20 12.42
C LEU A 401 11.27 14.25 12.13
N ASP A 402 11.01 15.51 12.36
CA ASP A 402 12.02 16.56 12.28
C ASP A 402 12.53 16.86 13.71
N GLN A 403 11.67 16.86 14.74
CA GLN A 403 12.06 17.05 16.15
C GLN A 403 12.88 15.90 16.76
N LEU A 404 12.44 14.63 16.61
CA LEU A 404 13.18 13.43 17.02
C LEU A 404 14.60 13.36 16.45
N PHE A 405 14.85 14.15 15.41
CA PHE A 405 15.95 13.97 14.51
C PHE A 405 16.72 15.30 14.28
N HIS A 406 16.32 16.42 14.88
CA HIS A 406 17.10 17.67 14.87
C HIS A 406 17.85 17.94 16.18
N GLY A 407 17.61 17.15 17.24
CA GLY A 407 18.39 17.23 18.48
C GLY A 407 19.73 16.46 18.38
N THR A 408 20.84 17.18 18.48
CA THR A 408 22.22 16.67 18.63
C THR A 408 22.50 16.01 20.00
N GLN A 409 21.48 15.53 20.71
CA GLN A 409 21.63 14.76 21.95
C GLN A 409 20.49 13.74 22.07
N LEU A 410 20.63 12.58 21.44
CA LEU A 410 19.79 11.41 21.71
C LEU A 410 20.50 10.35 22.57
N SER A 411 21.63 10.70 23.17
CA SER A 411 22.36 9.85 24.12
C SER A 411 21.85 9.98 25.58
N SER A 412 21.02 10.97 25.91
CA SER A 412 20.62 11.25 27.30
C SER A 412 19.16 10.94 27.64
N VAL A 413 18.20 11.09 26.73
CA VAL A 413 16.76 11.06 27.11
C VAL A 413 16.10 9.68 27.03
N VAL A 414 16.63 8.75 26.22
CA VAL A 414 16.02 7.39 26.05
C VAL A 414 16.69 6.33 26.96
N LEU A 415 17.76 6.69 27.67
CA LEU A 415 18.61 5.72 28.38
C LEU A 415 18.53 5.76 29.91
N GLU A 416 17.62 6.51 30.54
CA GLU A 416 17.57 6.56 32.02
C GLU A 416 16.84 5.40 32.70
N HIS A 417 16.07 4.57 31.98
CA HIS A 417 15.52 3.31 32.51
C HIS A 417 15.57 2.25 31.37
N PRO A 418 16.51 1.28 31.34
CA PRO A 418 17.10 0.53 32.45
C PRO A 418 18.64 0.45 32.39
N LYS A 419 19.34 1.50 32.82
CA LYS A 419 20.83 1.52 32.88
C LYS A 419 21.45 0.87 34.14
N LYS A 420 20.68 0.11 34.92
CA LYS A 420 21.15 -0.42 36.23
C LYS A 420 21.39 -1.93 36.32
N VAL A 421 21.49 -2.68 35.21
CA VAL A 421 21.62 -4.16 35.30
C VAL A 421 22.82 -4.78 34.58
N LEU A 422 23.56 -4.09 33.69
CA LEU A 422 24.66 -4.75 32.95
C LEU A 422 25.92 -3.88 32.88
N GLU A 423 26.61 -3.76 34.01
CA GLU A 423 28.06 -3.59 34.03
C GLU A 423 28.66 -4.86 34.62
N GLN A 424 28.91 -5.86 33.78
CA GLN A 424 30.02 -6.81 33.91
C GLN A 424 29.98 -7.78 32.71
N ASN A 425 31.16 -8.08 32.19
CA ASN A 425 31.49 -9.05 31.12
C ASN A 425 31.65 -8.47 29.71
N ASN A 426 32.71 -7.67 29.55
CA ASN A 426 33.50 -7.67 28.33
C ASN A 426 34.10 -9.05 28.10
N LEU A 427 33.69 -9.75 27.03
CA LEU A 427 34.47 -10.72 26.24
C LEU A 427 33.53 -11.55 25.34
N ALA A 428 33.33 -11.16 24.08
CA ALA A 428 33.14 -12.11 22.97
C ALA A 428 33.13 -11.40 21.61
N ARG A 429 33.84 -12.01 20.67
CA ARG A 429 34.10 -11.57 19.31
C ARG A 429 32.84 -11.54 18.43
N HIS A 430 32.88 -10.64 17.45
CA HIS A 430 31.93 -10.49 16.34
C HIS A 430 31.41 -11.81 15.74
N HIS A 431 30.10 -12.03 15.85
CA HIS A 431 29.34 -12.84 14.91
C HIS A 431 28.12 -12.04 14.44
N ASP A 432 27.85 -12.08 13.13
CA ASP A 432 26.79 -11.32 12.47
C ASP A 432 25.41 -11.89 12.83
N PHE A 433 24.72 -11.28 13.78
CA PHE A 433 23.37 -11.71 14.19
C PHE A 433 22.28 -10.93 13.47
N THR A 434 21.14 -11.59 13.26
CA THR A 434 19.97 -11.04 12.56
C THR A 434 18.74 -11.27 13.39
N VAL A 435 17.97 -10.21 13.62
CA VAL A 435 16.66 -10.29 14.26
C VAL A 435 15.59 -9.90 13.24
N VAL A 436 14.59 -10.76 13.06
CA VAL A 436 13.38 -10.44 12.30
C VAL A 436 12.22 -10.33 13.28
N ILE A 437 11.52 -9.21 13.28
CA ILE A 437 10.30 -9.04 14.07
C ILE A 437 9.11 -9.20 13.13
N THR A 438 8.24 -10.15 13.45
CA THR A 438 6.86 -10.16 12.97
C THR A 438 6.02 -9.36 13.95
N ALA A 439 5.28 -8.39 13.43
CA ALA A 439 4.41 -7.55 14.24
C ALA A 439 3.01 -7.53 13.65
N ALA A 440 2.02 -7.73 14.51
CA ALA A 440 0.61 -7.47 14.23
C ALA A 440 0.18 -6.22 14.99
N ILE A 441 -0.29 -5.21 14.26
CA ILE A 441 -0.68 -3.92 14.83
C ILE A 441 -2.21 -3.85 14.94
N ALA A 442 -2.71 -3.48 16.11
CA ALA A 442 -4.14 -3.33 16.39
C ALA A 442 -4.44 -1.97 17.05
N ALA A 443 -5.71 -1.53 17.01
CA ALA A 443 -6.14 -0.38 17.80
C ALA A 443 -5.99 -0.71 19.29
N GLY A 444 -5.31 0.16 20.04
CA GLY A 444 -5.24 0.05 21.50
C GLY A 444 -6.55 0.51 22.16
N PRO A 445 -6.82 0.13 23.42
CA PRO A 445 -7.87 0.79 24.20
C PRO A 445 -7.57 2.28 24.27
N ILE A 446 -8.50 3.10 23.77
CA ILE A 446 -8.43 4.56 23.83
C ILE A 446 -8.93 4.96 25.22
N ASP A 447 -8.11 4.74 26.25
CA ASP A 447 -8.45 5.16 27.60
C ASP A 447 -7.59 6.37 28.01
N GLN A 448 -8.31 7.46 28.33
CA GLN A 448 -7.94 8.60 29.18
C GLN A 448 -6.92 9.65 28.69
N LEU A 449 -6.02 9.36 27.75
CA LEU A 449 -5.03 10.37 27.31
C LEU A 449 -5.56 11.44 26.34
N LEU A 450 -6.63 11.16 25.59
CA LEU A 450 -7.27 12.13 24.70
C LEU A 450 -8.20 13.10 25.46
N GLU A 451 -8.88 12.65 26.52
CA GLU A 451 -9.75 13.52 27.32
C GLU A 451 -8.95 14.53 28.15
N GLN A 452 -7.76 14.18 28.65
CA GLN A 452 -6.91 15.14 29.36
C GLN A 452 -6.31 16.23 28.44
N ARG A 453 -5.91 15.89 27.21
CA ARG A 453 -5.34 16.90 26.28
C ARG A 453 -6.39 17.79 25.61
N VAL A 454 -7.62 17.30 25.42
CA VAL A 454 -8.73 18.15 24.92
C VAL A 454 -9.25 19.09 26.02
N ALA A 455 -9.15 18.71 27.29
CA ALA A 455 -9.53 19.57 28.41
C ALA A 455 -8.58 20.76 28.63
N ASP A 456 -7.28 20.59 28.33
CA ASP A 456 -6.29 21.66 28.53
C ASP A 456 -6.31 22.75 27.43
N ASP A 457 -6.74 22.42 26.21
CA ASP A 457 -6.82 23.36 25.07
C ASP A 457 -8.18 24.06 24.93
N LEU A 458 -9.16 23.73 25.78
CA LEU A 458 -10.49 24.36 25.80
C LEU A 458 -10.78 25.02 27.15
N ARG A 459 -10.10 26.13 27.46
CA ARG A 459 -10.65 27.13 28.40
C ARG A 459 -11.61 28.07 27.64
N PRO A 460 -12.93 28.04 27.90
CA PRO A 460 -13.84 29.01 27.30
C PRO A 460 -13.88 30.29 28.13
N TYR A 461 -13.87 31.43 27.44
CA TYR A 461 -14.39 32.70 27.96
C TYR A 461 -15.81 32.47 28.50
N GLN A 462 -16.02 32.86 29.76
CA GLN A 462 -17.32 32.80 30.43
C GLN A 462 -18.31 33.76 29.76
N VAL A 463 -19.38 33.22 29.19
CA VAL A 463 -20.67 33.91 29.06
C VAL A 463 -21.76 32.90 29.38
N SER A 464 -22.52 33.15 30.45
CA SER A 464 -23.62 32.32 30.93
C SER A 464 -24.83 32.35 30.00
N PRO A 465 -25.51 31.21 29.77
CA PRO A 465 -26.93 31.21 29.40
C PRO A 465 -27.81 30.48 30.42
N PRO A 466 -29.12 30.78 30.46
CA PRO A 466 -30.03 30.32 31.50
C PRO A 466 -30.54 28.88 31.30
N ARG A 467 -31.08 28.36 32.40
CA ARG A 467 -31.64 27.01 32.62
C ARG A 467 -32.89 26.72 31.76
N LEU A 468 -33.06 25.44 31.39
CA LEU A 468 -34.30 24.64 31.30
C LEU A 468 -33.89 23.23 30.80
N ALA A 469 -33.83 22.22 31.65
CA ALA A 469 -34.91 21.33 32.14
C ALA A 469 -35.21 20.14 31.20
N ASP A 470 -34.89 18.95 31.72
CA ASP A 470 -35.50 17.62 31.56
C ASP A 470 -35.83 17.06 30.16
N ILE A 471 -35.33 15.85 29.87
CA ILE A 471 -36.14 14.66 29.53
C ILE A 471 -35.27 13.39 29.49
N ASN A 472 -35.82 12.34 30.09
CA ASN A 472 -35.22 11.09 30.51
C ASN A 472 -34.87 10.07 29.40
N TRP A 473 -33.90 9.23 29.76
CA TRP A 473 -33.58 7.91 29.22
C TRP A 473 -34.76 6.93 29.28
N VAL A 474 -35.02 6.20 28.19
CA VAL A 474 -35.56 4.84 28.24
C VAL A 474 -34.89 3.98 27.16
N GLY A 475 -34.19 2.93 27.59
CA GLY A 475 -33.60 1.92 26.73
C GLY A 475 -34.63 1.00 26.07
N ASN A 476 -34.23 0.35 24.98
CA ASN A 476 -34.74 -0.96 24.63
C ASN A 476 -33.73 -1.74 23.78
N SER A 477 -33.34 -2.88 24.34
CA SER A 477 -32.62 -3.99 23.75
C SER A 477 -33.52 -4.73 22.76
N ILE A 478 -33.06 -4.93 21.51
CA ILE A 478 -33.71 -5.84 20.56
C ILE A 478 -32.68 -6.74 19.89
N SER A 479 -33.04 -8.03 19.90
CA SER A 479 -32.29 -9.23 19.56
C SER A 479 -31.78 -9.31 18.12
N LEU A 480 -30.58 -9.87 17.98
CA LEU A 480 -29.97 -10.39 16.77
C LEU A 480 -30.86 -11.45 16.08
N ARG A 481 -31.29 -11.19 14.85
CA ARG A 481 -31.69 -12.23 13.89
C ARG A 481 -30.77 -12.16 12.67
N ASN A 482 -30.16 -13.30 12.37
CA ASN A 482 -29.30 -13.56 11.21
C ASN A 482 -29.99 -13.21 9.87
N PRO A 483 -29.25 -12.62 8.91
CA PRO A 483 -29.55 -12.79 7.50
C PRO A 483 -28.52 -13.71 6.82
N THR A 484 -29.04 -14.81 6.29
CA THR A 484 -28.45 -15.68 5.27
C THR A 484 -27.96 -14.90 4.03
N PRO A 485 -26.81 -15.24 3.43
CA PRO A 485 -26.37 -14.60 2.18
C PRO A 485 -27.00 -15.26 0.95
N LEU A 486 -27.89 -14.54 0.26
CA LEU A 486 -28.39 -14.88 -1.08
C LEU A 486 -27.31 -14.53 -2.14
N TRP A 487 -26.41 -15.47 -2.40
CA TRP A 487 -25.58 -15.47 -3.61
C TRP A 487 -26.20 -16.41 -4.64
N ARG A 488 -26.90 -15.86 -5.65
CA ARG A 488 -27.15 -16.55 -6.92
C ARG A 488 -27.08 -15.57 -8.11
N CYS A 489 -25.98 -15.72 -8.84
CA CYS A 489 -25.91 -15.86 -10.29
C CYS A 489 -26.76 -14.95 -11.18
N TRP A 490 -26.08 -14.08 -11.95
CA TRP A 490 -26.40 -13.92 -13.38
C TRP A 490 -25.12 -13.62 -14.18
N CYS A 491 -24.49 -14.70 -14.66
CA CYS A 491 -23.48 -14.63 -15.71
C CYS A 491 -23.89 -15.64 -16.77
N GLY A 492 -24.71 -15.17 -17.71
CA GLY A 492 -25.24 -15.97 -18.79
C GLY A 492 -25.64 -15.09 -19.95
N GLU A 493 -24.67 -14.76 -20.82
CA GLU A 493 -24.86 -14.65 -22.28
C GLU A 493 -23.60 -14.12 -22.98
N ARG A 494 -22.61 -15.00 -23.16
CA ARG A 494 -21.58 -14.85 -24.20
C ARG A 494 -20.90 -16.18 -24.53
N LYS A 495 -21.71 -17.21 -24.81
CA LYS A 495 -21.23 -18.49 -25.39
C LYS A 495 -22.24 -19.06 -26.39
N ARG A 496 -22.61 -18.28 -27.42
CA ARG A 496 -23.18 -18.79 -28.67
C ARG A 496 -22.73 -17.92 -29.83
N ARG A 497 -21.54 -18.23 -30.37
CA ARG A 497 -21.05 -17.92 -31.72
C ARG A 497 -19.57 -18.30 -31.72
N LEU A 498 -19.26 -19.59 -31.86
CA LEU A 498 -17.94 -20.10 -32.31
C LEU A 498 -17.92 -21.63 -32.54
N LEU A 499 -19.08 -22.30 -32.68
CA LEU A 499 -19.17 -23.70 -33.09
C LEU A 499 -20.29 -23.85 -34.14
N LYS A 500 -20.00 -23.41 -35.37
CA LYS A 500 -20.70 -23.80 -36.60
C LYS A 500 -19.79 -23.52 -37.79
N LYS A 501 -18.78 -24.38 -37.96
CA LYS A 501 -18.15 -24.73 -39.24
C LYS A 501 -17.14 -25.84 -38.99
N ARG A 502 -17.25 -26.92 -39.79
CA ARG A 502 -16.46 -28.16 -39.82
C ARG A 502 -16.88 -29.26 -38.85
N LYS A 503 -17.86 -30.05 -39.29
CA LYS A 503 -17.74 -31.51 -39.48
C LYS A 503 -18.85 -31.94 -40.45
N GLY A 504 -18.49 -32.03 -41.73
CA GLY A 504 -19.09 -32.97 -42.67
C GLY A 504 -18.06 -34.06 -42.93
N LEU A 505 -18.53 -35.27 -43.26
CA LEU A 505 -17.84 -36.58 -43.35
C LEU A 505 -17.89 -37.39 -42.05
N CYS A 506 -18.94 -38.19 -41.86
CA CYS A 506 -19.02 -39.56 -42.38
C CYS A 506 -20.38 -40.18 -41.99
N VAL A 507 -21.06 -40.67 -43.02
CA VAL A 507 -22.23 -41.58 -43.10
C VAL A 507 -23.40 -41.32 -42.16
#